data_AF-A0A8S9BWW2-F1
#
_entry.id   AF-A0A8S9BWW2-F1
#
_cell.length_a   1.000
_cell.length_b   1.000
_cell.length_c   1.000
_cell.angle_alpha   90.00
_cell.angle_beta   90.00
_cell.angle_gamma   90.00
#
_symmetry.space_group_name_H-M   'P 1'
#
loop_
_entity.id
_entity.type
_entity.pdbx_description
1 polymer ?
#
loop_
_entity_poly.entity_id
_entity_poly.type
_entity_poly.pdbx_seq_one_letter_code
_entity_poly.pdbx_strand_id
1 'polypeptide(L)'
;MAFAASASAYSATGRTFAVNHFYGKGPLMTGRVDPIISPGGVSGHVHAIQGGNAFGVTMTDTQALDQSTCTSSLVKNDKSNYWTPSLWFQDPVTKELEPVEMFYMNVYYFFEATTDKIKAFEPGHRMVIGNPSLRTPPSTGGKSILDLSDGTPQPVQFTCPRSSTAQPLYPTDSDGLHGVGIQDPGNGGAGVGFPDQNCDGYASPLRADVHFPSCYNPAAGLDNYKENMQFPTNGNCPEGWTHTPHLFYEVYWNTPLFASRWTPGKGTQPFVLANGDPTGYSLHGDFISGWDVETLQQIIDNCDAGDSGMDKCPGLIGGLNDPSTTCNIPDPINEVITGTMSALPGNNPVTGWGVNVAAPGGGSGTTASMSQAPSTAAPASSKAAGSSSKPTSAKEVAPSSSPDSSVAAGTHASSSGVKQVQAPTSASTAAALVSTPVETHATTLITQVASVSSGSDSVVTSYVSETTVVWTTVTATGLAPSSTGGSSVASGWSYYGCYQDTRARVLTGIELANVGQHAVTNTKCVDYCSARGFSMAGTEYGGQCFCGNQLEGSSALNETACDMPCEGDGTQTCGGGLSLSVYSKTGNTKRTHRHMHRHINREVSN
;
A
#
# COMPACT_ATOMS: atom_id res chain seq x y z
N MET A 1 -40.86 6.35 -26.71
CA MET A 1 -39.66 6.33 -27.57
C MET A 1 -38.45 6.35 -26.65
N ALA A 2 -37.80 5.21 -26.50
CA ALA A 2 -36.60 5.06 -25.67
C ALA A 2 -35.39 5.52 -26.50
N PHE A 3 -34.67 6.52 -25.99
CA PHE A 3 -33.31 6.78 -26.44
C PHE A 3 -32.37 6.01 -25.50
N ALA A 4 -32.13 4.75 -25.82
CA ALA A 4 -30.95 4.05 -25.31
C ALA A 4 -29.77 4.49 -26.19
N ALA A 5 -29.11 5.58 -25.80
CA ALA A 5 -27.77 5.87 -26.27
C ALA A 5 -26.81 5.05 -25.40
N SER A 6 -26.56 3.81 -25.78
CA SER A 6 -25.41 3.05 -25.31
C SER A 6 -24.17 3.75 -25.88
N ALA A 7 -23.56 4.60 -25.05
CA ALA A 7 -22.24 5.14 -25.34
C ALA A 7 -21.26 3.96 -25.22
N SER A 8 -20.78 3.46 -26.36
CA SER A 8 -19.68 2.51 -26.36
C SER A 8 -18.43 3.19 -25.82
N ALA A 9 -17.78 2.64 -24.80
CA ALA A 9 -16.47 3.12 -24.33
C ALA A 9 -15.34 2.79 -25.33
N TYR A 10 -15.63 2.01 -26.37
CA TYR A 10 -14.75 1.76 -27.51
C TYR A 10 -14.62 2.98 -28.42
N SER A 11 -13.39 3.47 -28.57
CA SER A 11 -13.04 4.50 -29.53
C SER A 11 -11.65 4.20 -30.11
N ALA A 12 -11.54 4.22 -31.44
CA ALA A 12 -10.25 4.13 -32.12
C ALA A 12 -9.36 5.37 -31.87
N THR A 13 -9.89 6.41 -31.23
CA THR A 13 -9.21 7.70 -31.07
C THR A 13 -9.13 8.18 -29.62
N GLY A 14 -9.66 7.44 -28.65
CA GLY A 14 -9.68 7.88 -27.25
C GLY A 14 -9.69 6.72 -26.27
N ARG A 15 -8.86 6.83 -25.23
CA ARG A 15 -8.83 5.93 -24.08
C ARG A 15 -9.94 6.29 -23.10
N THR A 16 -10.63 5.28 -22.58
CA THR A 16 -11.51 5.39 -21.40
C THR A 16 -10.97 4.51 -20.28
N PHE A 17 -11.40 4.74 -19.04
CA PHE A 17 -11.00 3.89 -17.92
C PHE A 17 -11.95 3.92 -16.74
N ALA A 18 -11.81 2.93 -15.87
CA ALA A 18 -12.45 2.92 -14.57
C ALA A 18 -11.54 2.26 -13.53
N VAL A 19 -11.63 2.74 -12.29
CA VAL A 19 -10.83 2.25 -11.17
C VAL A 19 -11.61 1.26 -10.33
N ASN A 20 -11.04 0.08 -10.11
CA ASN A 20 -11.51 -0.85 -9.10
C ASN A 20 -10.93 -0.44 -7.74
N HIS A 21 -11.80 0.07 -6.87
CA HIS A 21 -11.46 0.42 -5.49
C HIS A 21 -11.62 -0.80 -4.58
N PHE A 22 -10.70 -0.96 -3.63
CA PHE A 22 -10.80 -1.97 -2.58
C PHE A 22 -11.26 -1.35 -1.27
N TYR A 23 -11.98 -2.13 -0.46
CA TYR A 23 -12.51 -1.69 0.84
C TYR A 23 -12.11 -2.67 1.96
N GLY A 24 -12.39 -2.29 3.20
CA GLY A 24 -12.14 -3.12 4.38
C GLY A 24 -10.80 -2.86 5.05
N LYS A 25 -10.36 -3.80 5.89
CA LYS A 25 -9.16 -3.64 6.73
C LYS A 25 -7.94 -4.23 6.03
N GLY A 26 -7.29 -3.42 5.20
CA GLY A 26 -6.06 -3.81 4.51
C GLY A 26 -6.30 -4.84 3.39
N PRO A 27 -5.27 -5.63 3.01
CA PRO A 27 -5.40 -6.66 1.99
C PRO A 27 -6.32 -7.82 2.42
N LEU A 28 -6.85 -8.57 1.45
CA LEU A 28 -7.53 -9.85 1.69
C LEU A 28 -6.69 -10.76 2.60
N MET A 29 -5.38 -10.85 2.29
CA MET A 29 -4.39 -11.50 3.14
C MET A 29 -2.99 -10.99 2.81
N THR A 30 -2.05 -11.21 3.73
CA THR A 30 -0.61 -11.06 3.49
C THR A 30 0.04 -12.37 3.88
N GLY A 31 0.94 -12.91 3.05
CA GLY A 31 1.59 -14.19 3.32
C GLY A 31 2.42 -14.69 2.15
N ARG A 32 3.13 -15.81 2.34
CA ARG A 32 3.92 -16.45 1.28
C ARG A 32 3.08 -17.41 0.45
N VAL A 33 2.12 -16.86 -0.29
CA VAL A 33 1.18 -17.62 -1.11
C VAL A 33 1.18 -17.08 -2.53
N ASP A 34 1.49 -17.95 -3.50
CA ASP A 34 1.50 -17.61 -4.92
C ASP A 34 1.10 -18.85 -5.74
N PRO A 35 -0.19 -18.96 -6.12
CA PRO A 35 -0.69 -20.11 -6.88
C PRO A 35 -0.27 -20.12 -8.36
N ILE A 36 0.40 -19.07 -8.87
CA ILE A 36 0.92 -19.03 -10.24
C ILE A 36 2.36 -19.54 -10.27
N ILE A 37 3.23 -18.97 -9.41
CA ILE A 37 4.66 -19.28 -9.39
C ILE A 37 4.96 -20.54 -8.57
N SER A 38 4.25 -20.76 -7.46
CA SER A 38 4.49 -21.84 -6.51
C SER A 38 3.21 -22.65 -6.20
N PRO A 39 2.52 -23.22 -7.22
CA PRO A 39 1.28 -23.94 -7.00
C PRO A 39 1.47 -25.13 -6.05
N GLY A 40 0.72 -25.12 -4.94
CA GLY A 40 0.75 -26.13 -3.88
C GLY A 40 1.93 -25.99 -2.92
N GLY A 41 2.82 -25.02 -3.15
CA GLY A 41 3.99 -24.75 -2.35
C GLY A 41 3.88 -23.45 -1.55
N VAL A 42 4.94 -23.17 -0.80
CA VAL A 42 5.11 -21.87 -0.14
C VAL A 42 5.85 -20.94 -1.10
N SER A 43 5.34 -19.72 -1.28
CA SER A 43 5.98 -18.71 -2.12
C SER A 43 7.39 -18.37 -1.63
N GLY A 44 8.25 -17.93 -2.54
CA GLY A 44 9.61 -17.49 -2.22
C GLY A 44 9.62 -16.31 -1.25
N HIS A 45 8.63 -15.42 -1.31
CA HIS A 45 8.56 -14.20 -0.51
C HIS A 45 7.10 -13.82 -0.21
N VAL A 46 6.92 -12.85 0.68
CA VAL A 46 5.60 -12.39 1.13
C VAL A 46 4.97 -11.49 0.09
N HIS A 47 3.69 -11.74 -0.20
CA HIS A 47 2.85 -10.91 -1.03
C HIS A 47 1.73 -10.27 -0.21
N ALA A 48 1.27 -9.09 -0.63
CA ALA A 48 0.01 -8.52 -0.18
C ALA A 48 -1.04 -8.78 -1.28
N ILE A 49 -2.16 -9.42 -0.91
CA ILE A 49 -3.15 -9.92 -1.85
C ILE A 49 -4.48 -9.20 -1.66
N GLN A 50 -5.08 -8.74 -2.75
CA GLN A 50 -6.45 -8.26 -2.82
C GLN A 50 -7.32 -9.24 -3.62
N GLY A 51 -8.63 -9.26 -3.38
CA GLY A 51 -9.58 -10.01 -4.21
C GLY A 51 -10.55 -10.93 -3.49
N GLY A 52 -10.98 -11.98 -4.21
CA GLY A 52 -11.91 -13.01 -3.73
C GLY A 52 -11.32 -13.95 -2.69
N ASN A 53 -12.13 -14.37 -1.71
CA ASN A 53 -11.68 -15.22 -0.59
C ASN A 53 -11.46 -16.70 -0.92
N ALA A 54 -11.68 -17.15 -2.16
CA ALA A 54 -11.27 -18.47 -2.61
C ALA A 54 -9.77 -18.55 -2.97
N PHE A 55 -9.00 -17.48 -2.78
CA PHE A 55 -7.56 -17.47 -2.94
C PHE A 55 -6.89 -18.49 -2.03
N GLY A 56 -5.88 -19.19 -2.55
CA GLY A 56 -5.15 -20.19 -1.79
C GLY A 56 -3.85 -20.61 -2.47
N VAL A 57 -3.10 -21.50 -1.80
CA VAL A 57 -1.82 -22.04 -2.29
C VAL A 57 -1.95 -22.82 -3.61
N THR A 58 -3.16 -23.25 -3.96
CA THR A 58 -3.49 -23.81 -5.27
C THR A 58 -4.84 -23.26 -5.68
N MET A 59 -4.99 -22.97 -6.97
CA MET A 59 -6.26 -22.54 -7.54
C MET A 59 -6.52 -23.27 -8.85
N THR A 60 -7.75 -23.75 -9.04
CA THR A 60 -8.26 -24.14 -10.37
C THR A 60 -8.77 -22.91 -11.11
N ASP A 61 -8.95 -22.99 -12.43
CA ASP A 61 -9.25 -21.82 -13.27
C ASP A 61 -10.50 -21.06 -12.81
N THR A 62 -11.60 -21.75 -12.51
CA THR A 62 -12.84 -21.07 -12.09
C THR A 62 -12.96 -20.86 -10.59
N GLN A 63 -11.97 -21.28 -9.78
CA GLN A 63 -12.06 -21.25 -8.31
C GLN A 63 -12.31 -19.83 -7.77
N ALA A 64 -11.61 -18.84 -8.31
CA ALA A 64 -11.76 -17.45 -7.92
C ALA A 64 -13.23 -16.99 -8.06
N LEU A 65 -13.86 -17.26 -9.22
CA LEU A 65 -15.24 -16.88 -9.51
C LEU A 65 -16.27 -17.74 -8.77
N ASP A 66 -16.14 -19.06 -8.83
CA ASP A 66 -17.18 -20.00 -8.40
C ASP A 66 -17.24 -20.21 -6.90
N GLN A 67 -16.10 -20.08 -6.21
CA GLN A 67 -15.96 -20.46 -4.79
C GLN A 67 -15.83 -19.25 -3.86
N SER A 68 -15.57 -18.05 -4.38
CA SER A 68 -15.45 -16.86 -3.55
C SER A 68 -16.81 -16.38 -3.07
N THR A 69 -17.02 -16.42 -1.75
CA THR A 69 -18.24 -15.91 -1.10
C THR A 69 -18.14 -14.43 -0.72
N CYS A 70 -16.93 -13.87 -0.63
CA CYS A 70 -16.68 -12.44 -0.50
C CYS A 70 -15.47 -12.01 -1.35
N THR A 71 -15.27 -10.70 -1.50
CA THR A 71 -14.09 -10.10 -2.18
C THR A 71 -13.75 -8.77 -1.49
N SER A 72 -12.48 -8.36 -1.49
CA SER A 72 -12.10 -7.02 -1.04
C SER A 72 -12.35 -5.92 -2.08
N SER A 73 -12.74 -6.28 -3.31
CA SER A 73 -13.18 -5.32 -4.36
C SER A 73 -14.54 -4.71 -4.02
N LEU A 74 -14.73 -3.41 -4.25
CA LEU A 74 -16.03 -2.76 -4.07
C LEU A 74 -17.08 -3.28 -5.06
N VAL A 75 -16.67 -3.70 -6.26
CA VAL A 75 -17.56 -4.34 -7.25
C VAL A 75 -17.80 -5.79 -6.84
N LYS A 76 -19.06 -6.14 -6.53
CA LYS A 76 -19.39 -7.44 -5.96
C LYS A 76 -18.98 -8.61 -6.84
N ASN A 77 -19.09 -8.42 -8.15
CA ASN A 77 -18.87 -9.43 -9.18
C ASN A 77 -17.40 -9.54 -9.62
N ASP A 78 -16.50 -8.75 -9.05
CA ASP A 78 -15.06 -8.96 -9.18
C ASP A 78 -14.55 -9.87 -8.06
N LYS A 79 -14.38 -11.15 -8.35
CA LYS A 79 -13.74 -12.13 -7.45
C LYS A 79 -12.31 -12.43 -7.85
N SER A 80 -11.71 -11.61 -8.73
CA SER A 80 -10.31 -11.78 -9.15
C SER A 80 -9.36 -11.60 -7.98
N ASN A 81 -8.13 -12.08 -8.15
CA ASN A 81 -7.06 -11.89 -7.19
C ASN A 81 -5.93 -11.07 -7.82
N TYR A 82 -5.42 -10.10 -7.06
CA TYR A 82 -4.39 -9.14 -7.46
C TYR A 82 -3.34 -9.10 -6.36
N TRP A 83 -2.07 -9.30 -6.68
CA TRP A 83 -1.03 -9.23 -5.65
C TRP A 83 0.31 -8.71 -6.12
N THR A 84 1.07 -8.19 -5.16
CA THR A 84 2.44 -7.70 -5.34
C THR A 84 3.29 -8.08 -4.11
N PRO A 85 4.63 -8.11 -4.22
CA PRO A 85 5.51 -8.29 -3.06
C PRO A 85 5.28 -7.23 -1.98
N SER A 86 5.35 -7.64 -0.72
CA SER A 86 5.31 -6.69 0.39
C SER A 86 6.59 -5.86 0.49
N LEU A 87 6.47 -4.62 0.97
CA LEU A 87 7.58 -3.71 1.21
C LEU A 87 8.02 -3.78 2.68
N TRP A 88 9.32 -3.64 2.91
CA TRP A 88 9.94 -3.63 4.23
C TRP A 88 10.85 -2.41 4.37
N PHE A 89 10.94 -1.87 5.57
CA PHE A 89 11.89 -0.85 5.96
C PHE A 89 13.02 -1.52 6.75
N GLN A 90 14.26 -1.35 6.30
CA GLN A 90 15.45 -1.74 7.04
C GLN A 90 15.99 -0.54 7.80
N ASP A 91 16.00 -0.61 9.13
CA ASP A 91 16.53 0.47 9.96
C ASP A 91 18.02 0.71 9.64
N PRO A 92 18.42 1.93 9.26
CA PRO A 92 19.82 2.20 8.91
C PRO A 92 20.81 1.94 10.05
N VAL A 93 20.36 2.01 11.31
CA VAL A 93 21.16 1.85 12.53
C VAL A 93 21.12 0.42 13.04
N THR A 94 19.94 -0.14 13.33
CA THR A 94 19.82 -1.47 13.94
C THR A 94 19.93 -2.61 12.92
N LYS A 95 19.69 -2.30 11.63
CA LYS A 95 19.55 -3.28 10.53
C LYS A 95 18.36 -4.21 10.67
N GLU A 96 17.49 -3.99 11.66
CA GLU A 96 16.24 -4.71 11.80
C GLU A 96 15.24 -4.29 10.72
N LEU A 97 14.32 -5.19 10.43
CA LEU A 97 13.33 -5.07 9.36
C LEU A 97 11.94 -4.90 9.97
N GLU A 98 11.19 -3.95 9.44
CA GLU A 98 9.80 -3.70 9.79
C GLU A 98 8.94 -3.71 8.53
N PRO A 99 7.75 -4.34 8.54
CA PRO A 99 6.88 -4.34 7.38
C PRO A 99 6.36 -2.93 7.13
N VAL A 100 6.44 -2.47 5.88
CA VAL A 100 5.79 -1.23 5.45
C VAL A 100 4.40 -1.60 4.98
N GLU A 101 3.41 -1.15 5.75
CA GLU A 101 2.01 -1.44 5.44
C GLU A 101 1.61 -0.90 4.06
N MET A 102 0.93 -1.74 3.28
CA MET A 102 0.19 -1.30 2.09
C MET A 102 -0.96 -0.42 2.56
N PHE A 103 -0.85 0.88 2.30
CA PHE A 103 -1.82 1.90 2.70
C PHE A 103 -3.14 1.69 1.95
N TYR A 104 -3.08 1.62 0.62
CA TYR A 104 -4.15 1.14 -0.24
C TYR A 104 -3.59 0.68 -1.59
N MET A 105 -4.42 -0.01 -2.35
CA MET A 105 -4.16 -0.40 -3.74
C MET A 105 -5.37 0.00 -4.56
N ASN A 106 -5.15 0.46 -5.79
CA ASN A 106 -6.16 0.65 -6.80
C ASN A 106 -5.78 -0.16 -8.04
N VAL A 107 -6.78 -0.74 -8.71
CA VAL A 107 -6.56 -1.42 -10.00
C VAL A 107 -7.35 -0.69 -11.07
N TYR A 108 -6.63 -0.04 -11.97
CA TYR A 108 -7.18 0.64 -13.12
C TYR A 108 -7.39 -0.37 -14.24
N TYR A 109 -8.55 -0.29 -14.88
CA TYR A 109 -8.86 -0.99 -16.11
C TYR A 109 -8.89 0.06 -17.22
N PHE A 110 -7.83 0.09 -18.02
CA PHE A 110 -7.75 0.96 -19.19
C PHE A 110 -8.35 0.25 -20.40
N PHE A 111 -9.20 0.98 -21.12
CA PHE A 111 -9.73 0.61 -22.42
C PHE A 111 -9.03 1.52 -23.43
N GLU A 112 -7.83 1.10 -23.83
CA GLU A 112 -6.92 1.88 -24.67
C GLU A 112 -7.55 2.21 -26.04
N ALA A 113 -7.10 3.31 -26.65
CA ALA A 113 -7.50 3.64 -28.02
C ALA A 113 -6.98 2.54 -28.97
N THR A 114 -7.90 1.80 -29.58
CA THR A 114 -7.56 0.62 -30.40
C THR A 114 -8.59 0.40 -31.51
N THR A 115 -8.21 -0.35 -32.54
CA THR A 115 -9.15 -0.86 -33.55
C THR A 115 -9.70 -2.25 -33.22
N ASP A 116 -9.15 -2.89 -32.21
CA ASP A 116 -9.60 -4.20 -31.75
C ASP A 116 -10.84 -4.10 -30.87
N LYS A 117 -11.67 -5.13 -30.86
CA LYS A 117 -12.70 -5.26 -29.82
C LYS A 117 -12.06 -5.75 -28.52
N ILE A 118 -12.10 -4.93 -27.48
CA ILE A 118 -11.71 -5.33 -26.11
C ILE A 118 -12.75 -6.29 -25.53
N LYS A 119 -12.28 -7.42 -24.98
CA LYS A 119 -13.12 -8.46 -24.36
C LYS A 119 -12.78 -8.64 -22.89
N ALA A 120 -13.78 -8.96 -22.09
CA ALA A 120 -13.58 -9.38 -20.71
C ALA A 120 -12.60 -10.56 -20.60
N PHE A 121 -11.88 -10.62 -19.48
CA PHE A 121 -11.03 -11.77 -19.16
C PHE A 121 -11.88 -13.04 -19.04
N GLU A 122 -11.35 -14.15 -19.52
CA GLU A 122 -11.90 -15.48 -19.21
C GLU A 122 -11.65 -15.81 -17.73
N PRO A 123 -12.55 -16.54 -17.05
CA PRO A 123 -12.33 -16.99 -15.68
C PRO A 123 -11.04 -17.82 -15.59
N GLY A 124 -10.18 -17.50 -14.61
CA GLY A 124 -8.92 -18.20 -14.39
C GLY A 124 -7.75 -17.72 -15.23
N HIS A 125 -7.93 -16.71 -16.08
CA HIS A 125 -6.82 -16.09 -16.82
C HIS A 125 -5.73 -15.64 -15.86
N ARG A 126 -4.49 -16.11 -16.08
CA ARG A 126 -3.33 -15.83 -15.23
C ARG A 126 -2.32 -14.92 -15.92
N MET A 127 -1.86 -13.91 -15.20
CA MET A 127 -0.79 -13.03 -15.66
C MET A 127 0.23 -12.80 -14.55
N VAL A 128 1.50 -12.68 -14.95
CA VAL A 128 2.59 -12.21 -14.09
C VAL A 128 3.38 -11.18 -14.90
N ILE A 129 3.71 -10.05 -14.28
CA ILE A 129 4.49 -9.00 -14.92
C ILE A 129 5.60 -8.48 -14.01
N GLY A 130 6.69 -8.00 -14.60
CA GLY A 130 7.93 -7.70 -13.89
C GLY A 130 8.83 -8.94 -13.81
N ASN A 131 9.94 -8.83 -13.08
CA ASN A 131 10.90 -9.92 -12.96
C ASN A 131 11.38 -10.05 -11.50
N PRO A 132 10.93 -11.07 -10.75
CA PRO A 132 11.26 -11.23 -9.33
C PRO A 132 12.76 -11.43 -9.05
N SER A 133 13.56 -11.71 -10.07
CA SER A 133 15.02 -11.91 -9.94
C SER A 133 15.85 -10.72 -10.43
N LEU A 134 15.23 -9.66 -10.97
CA LEU A 134 15.96 -8.51 -11.49
C LEU A 134 16.62 -7.72 -10.34
N ARG A 135 17.91 -7.40 -10.48
CA ARG A 135 18.71 -6.64 -9.50
C ARG A 135 19.56 -5.56 -10.13
N THR A 136 19.44 -5.40 -11.44
CA THR A 136 20.17 -4.43 -12.25
C THR A 136 19.19 -3.50 -12.92
N PRO A 137 19.56 -2.24 -13.18
CA PRO A 137 18.70 -1.31 -13.88
C PRO A 137 18.32 -1.86 -15.27
N PRO A 138 17.08 -1.60 -15.72
CA PRO A 138 16.69 -1.89 -17.10
C PRO A 138 17.60 -1.18 -18.10
N SER A 139 17.95 -1.85 -19.20
CA SER A 139 18.76 -1.26 -20.28
C SER A 139 18.06 -0.10 -20.99
N THR A 140 16.73 -0.02 -20.85
CA THR A 140 15.84 1.04 -21.34
C THR A 140 15.89 2.32 -20.50
N GLY A 141 16.65 2.33 -19.39
CA GLY A 141 16.74 3.46 -18.48
C GLY A 141 15.50 3.59 -17.59
N GLY A 142 15.16 4.80 -17.17
CA GLY A 142 14.01 5.02 -16.27
C GLY A 142 12.65 5.12 -16.96
N LYS A 143 12.58 5.15 -18.30
CA LYS A 143 11.35 5.45 -19.05
C LYS A 143 10.33 4.31 -19.01
N SER A 144 9.08 4.61 -18.68
CA SER A 144 7.96 3.66 -18.85
C SER A 144 7.70 3.37 -20.33
N ILE A 145 7.64 2.09 -20.70
CA ILE A 145 7.37 1.63 -22.07
C ILE A 145 6.32 0.53 -22.02
N LEU A 146 5.14 0.82 -22.58
CA LEU A 146 3.95 -0.04 -22.54
C LEU A 146 3.43 -0.44 -23.92
N ASP A 147 4.09 0.03 -24.98
CA ASP A 147 3.82 -0.35 -26.36
C ASP A 147 5.12 -0.82 -27.01
N LEU A 148 5.04 -1.93 -27.74
CA LEU A 148 6.21 -2.53 -28.38
C LEU A 148 6.77 -1.70 -29.52
N SER A 149 6.00 -0.77 -30.10
CA SER A 149 6.53 0.18 -31.08
C SER A 149 7.56 1.13 -30.46
N ASP A 150 7.51 1.32 -29.14
CA ASP A 150 8.36 2.26 -28.40
C ASP A 150 9.61 1.60 -27.81
N GLY A 151 9.74 0.27 -27.94
CA GLY A 151 10.93 -0.49 -27.54
C GLY A 151 10.62 -1.69 -26.64
N THR A 152 11.63 -2.16 -25.92
CA THR A 152 11.46 -3.23 -24.92
C THR A 152 10.56 -2.73 -23.79
N PRO A 153 9.49 -3.46 -23.42
CA PRO A 153 8.60 -3.02 -22.36
C PRO A 153 9.30 -2.83 -21.02
N GLN A 154 8.91 -1.76 -20.33
CA GLN A 154 9.33 -1.44 -18.97
C GLN A 154 8.08 -1.04 -18.19
N PRO A 155 7.34 -2.02 -17.66
CA PRO A 155 5.99 -1.80 -17.16
C PRO A 155 5.92 -1.51 -15.65
N VAL A 156 7.07 -1.49 -14.98
CA VAL A 156 7.18 -1.31 -13.54
C VAL A 156 7.97 -0.05 -13.23
N GLN A 157 7.37 0.84 -12.45
CA GLN A 157 8.01 2.05 -11.95
C GLN A 157 7.66 2.29 -10.48
N PHE A 158 8.45 3.15 -9.84
CA PHE A 158 8.09 3.79 -8.59
C PHE A 158 7.78 5.26 -8.86
N THR A 159 6.62 5.69 -8.37
CA THR A 159 6.21 7.08 -8.35
C THR A 159 6.24 7.59 -6.93
N CYS A 160 6.84 8.76 -6.75
CA CYS A 160 7.01 9.39 -5.46
C CYS A 160 6.57 10.85 -5.57
N PRO A 161 5.27 11.11 -5.38
CA PRO A 161 4.78 12.48 -5.37
C PRO A 161 5.40 13.23 -4.20
N ARG A 162 5.77 14.50 -4.45
CA ARG A 162 6.48 15.32 -3.48
C ARG A 162 5.89 16.72 -3.41
N SER A 163 5.87 17.27 -2.19
CA SER A 163 5.47 18.65 -1.93
C SER A 163 6.43 19.65 -2.59
N SER A 164 7.69 19.26 -2.73
CA SER A 164 8.76 20.05 -3.35
C SER A 164 9.58 19.19 -4.32
N THR A 165 9.70 19.69 -5.55
CA THR A 165 10.50 19.07 -6.62
C THR A 165 11.83 19.79 -6.85
N ALA A 166 12.25 20.65 -5.92
CA ALA A 166 13.47 21.44 -6.04
C ALA A 166 14.75 20.58 -6.14
N GLN A 167 14.74 19.41 -5.48
CA GLN A 167 15.73 18.36 -5.70
C GLN A 167 15.13 17.30 -6.63
N PRO A 168 15.92 16.68 -7.52
CA PRO A 168 15.42 15.57 -8.34
C PRO A 168 15.01 14.38 -7.45
N LEU A 169 14.11 13.53 -7.94
CA LEU A 169 13.64 12.37 -7.17
C LEU A 169 14.74 11.31 -7.01
N TYR A 170 15.64 11.26 -7.98
CA TYR A 170 16.87 10.48 -7.95
C TYR A 170 18.05 11.43 -8.19
N PRO A 171 19.27 11.14 -7.69
CA PRO A 171 20.47 11.86 -8.07
C PRO A 171 20.62 11.95 -9.60
N THR A 172 21.00 13.12 -10.11
CA THR A 172 21.12 13.36 -11.56
C THR A 172 22.16 12.48 -12.24
N ASP A 173 23.15 12.03 -11.48
CA ASP A 173 24.23 11.14 -11.88
C ASP A 173 23.98 9.68 -11.49
N SER A 174 22.76 9.34 -11.05
CA SER A 174 22.42 7.95 -10.73
C SER A 174 22.53 7.05 -11.95
N ASP A 175 23.29 5.97 -11.80
CA ASP A 175 23.44 4.91 -12.79
C ASP A 175 22.53 3.69 -12.50
N GLY A 176 21.75 3.75 -11.42
CA GLY A 176 20.89 2.67 -10.98
C GLY A 176 21.60 1.47 -10.34
N LEU A 177 22.94 1.48 -10.32
CA LEU A 177 23.78 0.41 -9.78
C LEU A 177 24.26 0.70 -8.36
N HIS A 178 24.17 1.96 -7.92
CA HIS A 178 24.68 2.41 -6.64
C HIS A 178 23.64 3.17 -5.85
N GLY A 179 23.09 2.55 -4.81
CA GLY A 179 22.41 3.25 -3.73
C GLY A 179 20.99 3.77 -4.03
N VAL A 180 20.63 3.94 -5.30
CA VAL A 180 19.27 4.31 -5.76
C VAL A 180 18.98 3.86 -7.19
N GLY A 181 17.71 3.96 -7.57
CA GLY A 181 17.19 3.76 -8.92
C GLY A 181 17.53 4.86 -9.93
N ILE A 182 16.86 4.83 -11.08
CA ILE A 182 17.05 5.77 -12.20
C ILE A 182 15.75 6.54 -12.46
N GLN A 183 15.85 7.86 -12.59
CA GLN A 183 14.75 8.74 -12.94
C GLN A 183 14.19 8.43 -14.35
N ASP A 184 12.87 8.46 -14.49
CA ASP A 184 12.24 8.55 -15.80
C ASP A 184 12.58 9.89 -16.48
N PRO A 185 13.20 9.89 -17.67
CA PRO A 185 13.58 11.13 -18.36
C PRO A 185 12.39 12.00 -18.77
N GLY A 186 11.19 11.43 -18.90
CA GLY A 186 9.94 12.12 -19.21
C GLY A 186 9.07 12.45 -17.99
N ASN A 187 9.42 11.95 -16.80
CA ASN A 187 8.62 12.14 -15.59
C ASN A 187 9.49 12.31 -14.34
N GLY A 188 9.64 13.55 -13.87
CA GLY A 188 10.42 13.89 -12.67
C GLY A 188 9.87 13.33 -11.34
N GLY A 189 8.65 12.78 -11.34
CA GLY A 189 8.03 12.12 -10.19
C GLY A 189 8.12 10.61 -10.20
N ALA A 190 8.69 10.00 -11.25
CA ALA A 190 8.72 8.55 -11.43
C ALA A 190 10.10 8.04 -11.87
N GLY A 191 10.35 6.75 -11.68
CA GLY A 191 11.57 6.10 -12.15
C GLY A 191 11.55 4.61 -11.88
N VAL A 192 12.67 3.94 -12.12
CA VAL A 192 12.84 2.51 -11.84
C VAL A 192 13.78 2.30 -10.69
N GLY A 193 13.46 1.33 -9.83
CA GLY A 193 14.14 1.14 -8.57
C GLY A 193 13.78 2.20 -7.55
N PHE A 194 14.21 2.02 -6.30
CA PHE A 194 13.79 2.91 -5.22
C PHE A 194 14.46 4.30 -5.29
N PRO A 195 13.72 5.40 -5.03
CA PRO A 195 14.26 6.75 -4.94
C PRO A 195 14.98 7.02 -3.60
N ASP A 196 15.78 8.09 -3.51
CA ASP A 196 16.37 8.57 -2.23
C ASP A 196 15.64 9.76 -1.63
N GLN A 197 14.44 10.11 -2.09
CA GLN A 197 13.65 11.18 -1.49
C GLN A 197 12.50 10.61 -0.67
N ASN A 198 12.08 11.37 0.34
CA ASN A 198 10.78 11.14 0.97
C ASN A 198 9.65 11.44 -0.03
N CYS A 199 8.62 10.61 -0.02
CA CYS A 199 7.38 10.83 -0.76
C CYS A 199 6.39 11.49 0.18
N ASP A 200 6.37 12.82 0.15
CA ASP A 200 5.60 13.70 1.04
C ASP A 200 4.49 14.45 0.31
N GLY A 201 4.17 14.02 -0.92
CA GLY A 201 3.02 14.52 -1.66
C GLY A 201 1.70 14.15 -0.98
N TYR A 202 0.68 14.97 -1.21
CA TYR A 202 -0.66 14.79 -0.68
C TYR A 202 -1.17 13.36 -0.81
N ALA A 203 -1.44 12.69 0.32
CA ALA A 203 -2.01 11.33 0.36
C ALA A 203 -1.30 10.32 -0.58
N SER A 204 -0.04 10.61 -0.91
CA SER A 204 0.71 9.98 -1.98
C SER A 204 2.09 9.61 -1.47
N PRO A 205 2.17 8.60 -0.59
CA PRO A 205 3.45 8.06 -0.18
C PRO A 205 4.09 7.30 -1.36
N LEU A 206 5.16 6.54 -1.10
CA LEU A 206 5.81 5.79 -2.18
C LEU A 206 4.79 4.86 -2.85
N ARG A 207 4.67 5.02 -4.17
CA ARG A 207 3.72 4.29 -5.02
C ARG A 207 4.47 3.38 -5.98
N ALA A 208 4.04 2.13 -6.07
CA ALA A 208 4.41 1.22 -7.14
C ALA A 208 3.39 1.30 -8.27
N ASP A 209 3.90 1.41 -9.49
CA ASP A 209 3.17 1.49 -10.73
C ASP A 209 3.46 0.21 -11.51
N VAL A 210 2.47 -0.67 -11.66
CA VAL A 210 2.63 -1.98 -12.32
C VAL A 210 1.61 -2.15 -13.43
N HIS A 211 2.05 -2.09 -14.68
CA HIS A 211 1.23 -2.23 -15.87
C HIS A 211 1.25 -3.67 -16.39
N PHE A 212 0.11 -4.19 -16.81
CA PHE A 212 0.01 -5.51 -17.42
C PHE A 212 -0.20 -5.42 -18.94
N PRO A 213 0.33 -6.38 -19.71
CA PRO A 213 -0.01 -6.52 -21.12
C PRO A 213 -1.53 -6.71 -21.34
N SER A 214 -2.01 -6.32 -22.52
CA SER A 214 -3.44 -6.35 -22.90
C SER A 214 -3.76 -7.22 -24.11
N CYS A 215 -2.77 -7.94 -24.68
CA CYS A 215 -2.98 -8.85 -25.79
C CYS A 215 -2.81 -10.30 -25.34
N TYR A 216 -3.91 -11.05 -25.36
CA TYR A 216 -3.98 -12.45 -24.97
C TYR A 216 -3.85 -13.40 -26.18
N ASN A 217 -2.95 -14.37 -26.08
CA ASN A 217 -2.77 -15.47 -27.01
C ASN A 217 -3.63 -16.68 -26.60
N PRO A 218 -4.79 -16.90 -27.24
CA PRO A 218 -5.64 -18.03 -26.90
C PRO A 218 -4.97 -19.40 -27.16
N ALA A 219 -3.95 -19.47 -28.02
CA ALA A 219 -3.24 -20.72 -28.29
C ALA A 219 -2.30 -21.15 -27.15
N ALA A 220 -1.86 -20.21 -26.31
CA ALA A 220 -1.02 -20.51 -25.15
C ALA A 220 -1.83 -21.00 -23.93
N GLY A 221 -3.15 -20.76 -23.92
CA GLY A 221 -4.02 -21.07 -22.80
C GLY A 221 -3.94 -20.04 -21.66
N LEU A 222 -4.79 -20.23 -20.66
CA LEU A 222 -4.99 -19.27 -19.56
C LEU A 222 -3.89 -19.33 -18.50
N ASP A 223 -3.18 -20.45 -18.38
CA ASP A 223 -2.23 -20.74 -17.31
C ASP A 223 -0.76 -20.53 -17.70
N ASN A 224 -0.42 -20.57 -18.99
CA ASN A 224 0.92 -20.30 -19.50
C ASN A 224 1.26 -18.80 -19.48
N TYR A 225 1.29 -18.21 -18.28
CA TYR A 225 1.48 -16.78 -18.02
C TYR A 225 2.74 -16.15 -18.63
N LYS A 226 3.72 -16.97 -19.05
CA LYS A 226 4.97 -16.52 -19.66
C LYS A 226 4.83 -16.20 -21.15
N GLU A 227 3.85 -16.80 -21.81
CA GLU A 227 3.70 -16.75 -23.27
C GLU A 227 2.28 -16.39 -23.71
N ASN A 228 1.33 -16.33 -22.76
CA ASN A 228 -0.06 -16.04 -23.04
C ASN A 228 -0.35 -14.55 -23.21
N MET A 229 0.51 -13.65 -22.74
CA MET A 229 0.25 -12.21 -22.80
C MET A 229 1.40 -11.43 -23.43
N GLN A 230 1.04 -10.33 -24.11
CA GLN A 230 1.99 -9.40 -24.72
C GLN A 230 1.44 -7.96 -24.69
N PHE A 231 2.33 -6.97 -24.58
CA PHE A 231 1.95 -5.57 -24.79
C PHE A 231 1.54 -5.32 -26.26
N PRO A 232 0.62 -4.39 -26.51
CA PRO A 232 0.21 -4.07 -27.87
C PRO A 232 1.34 -3.46 -28.70
N THR A 233 1.15 -3.43 -30.02
CA THR A 233 1.99 -2.67 -30.95
C THR A 233 1.15 -1.60 -31.63
N ASN A 234 1.50 -0.34 -31.45
CA ASN A 234 0.66 0.82 -31.83
C ASN A 234 -0.80 0.67 -31.34
N GLY A 235 -0.99 0.23 -30.10
CA GLY A 235 -2.29 0.04 -29.47
C GLY A 235 -3.11 -1.15 -29.98
N ASN A 236 -2.58 -2.02 -30.85
CA ASN A 236 -3.31 -3.17 -31.39
C ASN A 236 -2.61 -4.50 -31.08
N CYS A 237 -3.40 -5.56 -31.00
CA CYS A 237 -2.92 -6.91 -30.75
C CYS A 237 -2.55 -7.63 -32.05
N PRO A 238 -1.66 -8.66 -31.97
CA PRO A 238 -1.37 -9.50 -33.12
C PRO A 238 -2.63 -10.19 -33.67
N GLU A 239 -2.65 -10.49 -34.97
CA GLU A 239 -3.79 -11.18 -35.58
C GLU A 239 -4.08 -12.52 -34.87
N GLY A 240 -5.36 -12.76 -34.58
CA GLY A 240 -5.83 -13.96 -33.86
C GLY A 240 -5.71 -13.88 -32.34
N TRP A 241 -5.09 -12.83 -31.80
CA TRP A 241 -5.03 -12.58 -30.36
C TRP A 241 -6.26 -11.81 -29.90
N THR A 242 -6.61 -11.98 -28.62
CA THR A 242 -7.73 -11.28 -28.01
C THR A 242 -7.22 -10.06 -27.26
N HIS A 243 -7.78 -8.89 -27.57
CA HIS A 243 -7.52 -7.68 -26.79
C HIS A 243 -8.34 -7.73 -25.50
N THR A 244 -7.69 -7.66 -24.34
CA THR A 244 -8.29 -7.62 -23.00
C THR A 244 -8.03 -6.25 -22.35
N PRO A 245 -8.69 -5.87 -21.24
CA PRO A 245 -8.35 -4.63 -20.56
C PRO A 245 -6.88 -4.55 -20.19
N HIS A 246 -6.29 -3.36 -20.29
CA HIS A 246 -4.96 -3.08 -19.76
C HIS A 246 -5.10 -2.82 -18.25
N LEU A 247 -4.57 -3.73 -17.43
CA LEU A 247 -4.55 -3.55 -15.98
C LEU A 247 -3.38 -2.67 -15.57
N PHE A 248 -3.64 -1.77 -14.63
CA PHE A 248 -2.59 -0.98 -13.99
C PHE A 248 -2.81 -0.95 -12.48
N TYR A 249 -1.83 -1.42 -11.73
CA TYR A 249 -1.86 -1.39 -10.27
C TYR A 249 -1.17 -0.13 -9.80
N GLU A 250 -1.87 0.64 -8.97
CA GLU A 250 -1.26 1.62 -8.09
C GLU A 250 -1.24 1.06 -6.67
N VAL A 251 -0.05 0.78 -6.14
CA VAL A 251 0.12 0.25 -4.78
C VAL A 251 0.83 1.30 -3.94
N TYR A 252 0.17 1.82 -2.91
CA TYR A 252 0.72 2.83 -2.02
C TYR A 252 1.18 2.17 -0.72
N TRP A 253 2.41 2.46 -0.30
CA TRP A 253 2.94 2.01 0.99
C TRP A 253 3.07 3.18 1.96
N ASN A 254 2.80 2.97 3.25
CA ASN A 254 2.86 4.03 4.25
C ASN A 254 4.32 4.37 4.68
N THR A 255 5.14 4.77 3.71
CA THR A 255 6.54 5.19 3.93
C THR A 255 6.73 6.44 4.80
N PRO A 256 5.78 7.39 4.92
CA PRO A 256 5.92 8.53 5.83
C PRO A 256 6.16 8.16 7.29
N LEU A 257 5.69 6.98 7.75
CA LEU A 257 5.96 6.48 9.10
C LEU A 257 7.46 6.36 9.44
N PHE A 258 8.30 6.24 8.41
CA PHE A 258 9.73 6.01 8.54
C PHE A 258 10.58 7.26 8.21
N ALA A 259 9.95 8.37 7.81
CA ALA A 259 10.64 9.55 7.27
C ALA A 259 11.69 10.16 8.21
N SER A 260 11.52 10.02 9.54
CA SER A 260 12.44 10.53 10.56
C SER A 260 13.62 9.59 10.87
N ARG A 261 13.64 8.38 10.30
CA ARG A 261 14.59 7.30 10.63
C ARG A 261 15.71 7.13 9.60
N TRP A 262 15.74 7.96 8.56
CA TRP A 262 16.79 7.98 7.53
C TRP A 262 16.99 9.39 6.98
N THR A 263 17.99 9.59 6.13
CA THR A 263 18.29 10.90 5.55
C THR A 263 18.11 10.87 4.02
N PRO A 264 17.10 11.57 3.48
CA PRO A 264 16.88 11.63 2.03
C PRO A 264 17.96 12.45 1.31
N GLY A 265 18.10 12.24 0.00
CA GLY A 265 19.03 12.95 -0.88
C GLY A 265 20.50 12.63 -0.64
N LYS A 266 20.79 11.42 -0.15
CA LYS A 266 22.16 10.94 0.11
C LYS A 266 22.61 9.85 -0.86
N GLY A 267 21.85 9.59 -1.92
CA GLY A 267 22.12 8.49 -2.84
C GLY A 267 21.97 7.11 -2.19
N THR A 268 21.17 7.00 -1.12
CA THR A 268 20.89 5.74 -0.41
C THR A 268 19.47 5.78 0.15
N GLN A 269 18.82 4.61 0.25
CA GLN A 269 17.45 4.49 0.76
C GLN A 269 17.25 3.19 1.58
N PRO A 270 16.28 3.12 2.51
CA PRO A 270 16.16 2.03 3.50
C PRO A 270 15.13 0.94 3.15
N PHE A 271 14.41 1.04 2.03
CA PHE A 271 13.33 0.13 1.67
C PHE A 271 13.82 -1.10 0.90
N VAL A 272 13.17 -2.24 1.15
CA VAL A 272 13.52 -3.55 0.60
C VAL A 272 12.24 -4.29 0.25
N LEU A 273 12.17 -4.93 -0.92
CA LEU A 273 11.06 -5.84 -1.24
C LEU A 273 11.21 -7.17 -0.50
N ALA A 274 10.11 -7.88 -0.24
CA ALA A 274 10.07 -9.10 0.57
C ALA A 274 10.98 -10.25 0.08
N ASN A 275 11.44 -10.22 -1.18
CA ASN A 275 12.42 -11.14 -1.75
C ASN A 275 13.89 -10.72 -1.50
N GLY A 276 14.12 -9.75 -0.60
CA GLY A 276 15.46 -9.27 -0.25
C GLY A 276 16.07 -8.31 -1.26
N ASP A 277 15.26 -7.67 -2.11
CA ASP A 277 15.72 -6.70 -3.10
C ASP A 277 15.75 -5.26 -2.53
N PRO A 278 16.94 -4.68 -2.29
CA PRO A 278 17.06 -3.28 -1.89
C PRO A 278 17.02 -2.31 -3.08
N THR A 279 17.00 -2.82 -4.31
CA THR A 279 17.04 -2.00 -5.53
C THR A 279 15.64 -1.59 -5.99
N GLY A 280 14.64 -2.44 -5.74
CA GLY A 280 13.26 -2.27 -6.19
C GLY A 280 13.00 -2.81 -7.60
N TYR A 281 14.04 -3.20 -8.36
CA TYR A 281 13.88 -3.67 -9.75
C TYR A 281 13.10 -4.97 -9.88
N SER A 282 13.00 -5.76 -8.81
CA SER A 282 12.25 -7.02 -8.83
C SER A 282 10.79 -6.92 -8.46
N LEU A 283 10.27 -5.70 -8.33
CA LEU A 283 8.85 -5.48 -8.20
C LEU A 283 8.13 -6.15 -9.38
N HIS A 284 7.05 -6.86 -9.03
CA HIS A 284 6.20 -7.58 -9.96
C HIS A 284 4.76 -7.52 -9.47
N GLY A 285 3.85 -7.84 -10.37
CA GLY A 285 2.44 -8.03 -10.05
C GLY A 285 1.92 -9.31 -10.66
N ASP A 286 0.91 -9.86 -10.02
CA ASP A 286 0.30 -11.12 -10.39
C ASP A 286 -1.23 -10.99 -10.37
N PHE A 287 -1.87 -11.71 -11.28
CA PHE A 287 -3.30 -11.62 -11.50
C PHE A 287 -3.90 -13.00 -11.78
N ILE A 288 -5.03 -13.32 -11.15
CA ILE A 288 -5.94 -14.38 -11.56
C ILE A 288 -7.33 -13.78 -11.74
N SER A 289 -7.89 -13.90 -12.93
CA SER A 289 -9.26 -13.46 -13.22
C SER A 289 -10.28 -14.29 -12.45
N GLY A 290 -11.15 -13.60 -11.73
CA GLY A 290 -12.35 -14.12 -11.10
C GLY A 290 -13.54 -13.21 -11.40
N TRP A 291 -13.50 -12.51 -12.53
CA TRP A 291 -14.60 -11.65 -12.96
C TRP A 291 -15.79 -12.45 -13.43
N ASP A 292 -16.98 -11.99 -13.05
CA ASP A 292 -18.18 -12.28 -13.83
C ASP A 292 -18.03 -11.64 -15.23
N VAL A 293 -18.03 -12.49 -16.25
CA VAL A 293 -17.72 -12.09 -17.63
C VAL A 293 -18.73 -11.08 -18.17
N GLU A 294 -20.01 -11.23 -17.84
CA GLU A 294 -21.07 -10.32 -18.28
C GLU A 294 -20.88 -8.92 -17.68
N THR A 295 -20.60 -8.87 -16.37
CA THR A 295 -20.35 -7.61 -15.65
C THR A 295 -19.13 -6.90 -16.20
N LEU A 296 -17.99 -7.59 -16.36
CA LEU A 296 -16.78 -6.95 -16.87
C LEU A 296 -16.98 -6.50 -18.33
N GLN A 297 -17.65 -7.29 -19.17
CA GLN A 297 -17.95 -6.87 -20.55
C GLN A 297 -18.87 -5.64 -20.57
N GLN A 298 -19.85 -5.56 -19.68
CA GLN A 298 -20.72 -4.39 -19.54
C GLN A 298 -19.94 -3.13 -19.13
N ILE A 299 -18.95 -3.26 -18.23
CA ILE A 299 -18.04 -2.17 -17.84
C ILE A 299 -17.18 -1.75 -19.04
N ILE A 300 -16.55 -2.70 -19.74
CA ILE A 300 -15.75 -2.45 -20.95
C ILE A 300 -16.58 -1.70 -22.00
N ASP A 301 -17.84 -2.10 -22.17
CA ASP A 301 -18.67 -1.55 -23.23
C ASP A 301 -19.20 -0.15 -22.88
N ASN A 302 -19.38 0.22 -21.60
CA ASN A 302 -20.17 1.41 -21.24
C ASN A 302 -19.60 2.30 -20.12
N CYS A 303 -18.40 2.04 -19.60
CA CYS A 303 -17.87 2.79 -18.46
C CYS A 303 -16.64 3.64 -18.80
N ASP A 304 -16.73 4.93 -18.45
CA ASP A 304 -15.62 5.88 -18.40
C ASP A 304 -15.74 6.72 -17.12
N ALA A 305 -15.71 6.03 -15.98
CA ALA A 305 -15.84 6.66 -14.68
C ALA A 305 -14.53 7.36 -14.24
N GLY A 306 -13.43 7.10 -14.94
CA GLY A 306 -12.11 7.55 -14.54
C GLY A 306 -11.80 7.21 -13.08
N ASP A 307 -11.16 8.13 -12.38
CA ASP A 307 -10.82 8.01 -10.96
C ASP A 307 -12.04 7.95 -10.02
N SER A 308 -13.26 8.26 -10.51
CA SER A 308 -14.46 8.16 -9.67
C SER A 308 -14.85 6.72 -9.33
N GLY A 309 -14.31 5.74 -10.09
CA GLY A 309 -14.39 4.33 -9.77
C GLY A 309 -15.48 3.56 -10.50
N MET A 310 -15.28 2.24 -10.62
CA MET A 310 -16.21 1.31 -11.25
C MET A 310 -17.58 1.27 -10.57
N ASP A 311 -17.66 1.69 -9.31
CA ASP A 311 -18.90 1.80 -8.55
C ASP A 311 -19.86 2.88 -9.09
N LYS A 312 -19.35 3.74 -9.98
CA LYS A 312 -20.14 4.74 -10.71
C LYS A 312 -20.47 4.33 -12.15
N CYS A 313 -20.06 3.14 -12.59
CA CYS A 313 -20.38 2.66 -13.93
C CYS A 313 -21.91 2.54 -14.12
N PRO A 314 -22.47 3.07 -15.22
CA PRO A 314 -23.91 2.99 -15.48
C PRO A 314 -24.40 1.54 -15.59
N GLY A 315 -25.39 1.18 -14.77
CA GLY A 315 -26.07 -0.12 -14.85
C GLY A 315 -25.26 -1.30 -14.33
N LEU A 316 -24.21 -1.07 -13.51
CA LEU A 316 -23.32 -2.09 -12.96
C LEU A 316 -24.07 -3.35 -12.48
N ILE A 317 -23.86 -4.46 -13.17
CA ILE A 317 -24.43 -5.78 -12.84
C ILE A 317 -23.85 -6.27 -11.50
N GLY A 318 -24.69 -6.92 -10.69
CA GLY A 318 -24.32 -7.49 -9.39
C GLY A 318 -24.21 -6.48 -8.23
N GLY A 319 -24.03 -5.19 -8.54
CA GLY A 319 -23.96 -4.11 -7.57
C GLY A 319 -22.65 -4.10 -6.76
N LEU A 320 -22.69 -3.44 -5.60
CA LEU A 320 -21.53 -3.19 -4.76
C LEU A 320 -21.56 -4.05 -3.50
N ASN A 321 -20.38 -4.33 -2.96
CA ASN A 321 -20.27 -4.77 -1.58
C ASN A 321 -20.52 -3.62 -0.60
N ASP A 322 -20.91 -3.94 0.64
CA ASP A 322 -21.06 -2.95 1.71
C ASP A 322 -19.67 -2.59 2.28
N PRO A 323 -19.21 -1.34 2.11
CA PRO A 323 -17.87 -0.92 2.52
C PRO A 323 -17.68 -0.90 4.05
N SER A 324 -18.76 -1.02 4.84
CA SER A 324 -18.67 -1.17 6.30
C SER A 324 -18.22 -2.56 6.75
N THR A 325 -18.19 -3.53 5.82
CA THR A 325 -17.73 -4.90 6.06
C THR A 325 -16.27 -5.07 5.65
N THR A 326 -15.73 -6.28 5.81
CA THR A 326 -14.39 -6.62 5.33
C THR A 326 -14.36 -8.07 4.85
N CYS A 327 -13.52 -8.35 3.85
CA CYS A 327 -13.25 -9.69 3.36
C CYS A 327 -11.76 -9.97 3.57
N ASN A 328 -11.44 -10.70 4.63
CA ASN A 328 -10.07 -11.13 4.92
C ASN A 328 -10.06 -12.64 5.16
N ILE A 329 -8.97 -13.30 4.81
CA ILE A 329 -8.72 -14.72 5.10
C ILE A 329 -7.42 -14.86 5.91
N PRO A 330 -7.30 -15.92 6.74
CA PRO A 330 -6.05 -16.17 7.46
C PRO A 330 -4.93 -16.59 6.51
N ASP A 331 -3.68 -16.28 6.87
CA ASP A 331 -2.51 -16.84 6.20
C ASP A 331 -2.45 -18.36 6.44
N PRO A 332 -2.44 -19.22 5.38
CA PRO A 332 -2.29 -20.65 5.55
C PRO A 332 -0.88 -21.06 6.01
N ILE A 333 0.12 -20.17 5.89
CA ILE A 333 1.50 -20.39 6.27
C ILE A 333 1.73 -19.85 7.68
N ASN A 334 2.06 -20.72 8.63
CA ASN A 334 2.34 -20.30 10.00
C ASN A 334 3.77 -19.75 10.15
N GLU A 335 3.93 -18.46 9.87
CA GLU A 335 5.19 -17.73 10.05
C GLU A 335 4.95 -16.29 10.51
N VAL A 336 5.97 -15.68 11.13
CA VAL A 336 5.89 -14.30 11.61
C VAL A 336 6.17 -13.35 10.45
N ILE A 337 5.16 -12.55 10.08
CA ILE A 337 5.24 -11.54 9.01
C ILE A 337 4.97 -10.12 9.51
N THR A 338 4.84 -9.94 10.82
CA THR A 338 4.52 -8.66 11.46
C THR A 338 5.52 -8.32 12.56
N GLY A 339 5.69 -7.02 12.81
CA GLY A 339 6.62 -6.52 13.83
C GLY A 339 8.07 -6.46 13.34
N THR A 340 8.96 -6.09 14.26
CA THR A 340 10.40 -5.95 13.99
C THR A 340 11.08 -7.32 13.97
N MET A 341 11.93 -7.57 12.97
CA MET A 341 12.61 -8.86 12.79
C MET A 341 14.05 -8.70 12.25
N SER A 342 14.90 -9.70 12.50
CA SER A 342 16.30 -9.71 12.06
C SER A 342 16.50 -10.24 10.64
N ALA A 343 15.49 -10.88 10.06
CA ALA A 343 15.50 -11.41 8.70
C ALA A 343 14.10 -11.33 8.10
N LEU A 344 14.00 -11.21 6.76
CA LEU A 344 12.72 -11.25 6.06
C LEU A 344 12.08 -12.65 6.19
N PRO A 345 10.74 -12.75 6.15
CA PRO A 345 10.06 -14.05 6.16
C PRO A 345 10.56 -14.96 5.03
N GLY A 346 10.57 -16.26 5.28
CA GLY A 346 11.23 -17.24 4.41
C GLY A 346 12.77 -17.26 4.51
N ASN A 347 13.36 -16.53 5.47
CA ASN A 347 14.81 -16.32 5.60
C ASN A 347 15.44 -15.68 4.34
N ASN A 348 14.69 -14.79 3.68
CA ASN A 348 15.20 -14.09 2.50
C ASN A 348 16.30 -13.10 2.91
N PRO A 349 17.54 -13.24 2.41
CA PRO A 349 18.61 -12.32 2.73
C PRO A 349 18.40 -10.99 2.01
N VAL A 350 18.57 -9.86 2.71
CA VAL A 350 18.70 -8.56 2.05
C VAL A 350 20.02 -8.56 1.28
N THR A 351 19.91 -8.46 -0.05
CA THR A 351 21.07 -8.53 -0.94
C THR A 351 21.79 -7.19 -1.06
N GLY A 352 23.01 -7.20 -1.59
CA GLY A 352 23.71 -5.99 -1.99
C GLY A 352 23.21 -5.46 -3.33
N TRP A 353 23.38 -4.16 -3.58
CA TRP A 353 23.03 -3.56 -4.88
C TRP A 353 23.76 -4.25 -6.04
N GLY A 354 23.05 -4.53 -7.14
CA GLY A 354 23.64 -5.15 -8.32
C GLY A 354 24.11 -6.59 -8.14
N VAL A 355 23.89 -7.21 -6.98
CA VAL A 355 24.18 -8.62 -6.75
C VAL A 355 22.95 -9.44 -7.14
N ASN A 356 23.06 -10.24 -8.20
CA ASN A 356 22.01 -11.16 -8.59
C ASN A 356 21.66 -12.10 -7.43
N VAL A 357 20.39 -12.13 -7.04
CA VAL A 357 19.85 -13.25 -6.26
C VAL A 357 19.82 -14.49 -7.15
N ALA A 358 20.15 -15.65 -6.59
CA ALA A 358 19.67 -16.88 -7.18
C ALA A 358 18.14 -16.80 -7.22
N ALA A 359 17.52 -17.07 -8.37
CA ALA A 359 16.07 -17.25 -8.46
C ALA A 359 15.60 -18.13 -7.29
N PRO A 360 14.45 -17.86 -6.65
CA PRO A 360 13.99 -18.65 -5.51
C PRO A 360 14.03 -20.12 -5.91
N GLY A 361 15.04 -20.83 -5.42
CA GLY A 361 15.17 -22.23 -5.69
C GLY A 361 13.97 -22.88 -5.01
N GLY A 362 13.27 -23.76 -5.72
CA GLY A 362 12.34 -24.71 -5.10
C GLY A 362 13.04 -25.69 -4.14
N GLY A 363 14.09 -25.26 -3.46
CA GLY A 363 14.92 -26.02 -2.54
C GLY A 363 14.51 -25.75 -1.11
N SER A 364 13.70 -26.65 -0.58
CA SER A 364 13.60 -27.02 0.85
C SER A 364 13.80 -25.86 1.82
N GLY A 365 12.85 -24.92 1.85
CA GLY A 365 12.71 -24.02 2.99
C GLY A 365 12.63 -24.84 4.28
N THR A 366 13.26 -24.36 5.35
CA THR A 366 12.94 -24.77 6.71
C THR A 366 11.42 -24.90 6.85
N THR A 367 10.96 -26.00 7.44
CA THR A 367 9.56 -26.43 7.53
C THR A 367 8.66 -25.32 8.10
N ALA A 368 8.14 -24.46 7.23
CA ALA A 368 6.93 -23.71 7.53
C ALA A 368 5.80 -24.74 7.51
N SER A 369 5.17 -24.96 8.67
CA SER A 369 4.04 -25.88 8.75
C SER A 369 2.83 -25.22 8.12
N MET A 370 2.32 -25.79 7.03
CA MET A 370 1.00 -25.42 6.51
C MET A 370 -0.06 -25.81 7.55
N SER A 371 -0.99 -24.92 7.83
CA SER A 371 -2.16 -25.25 8.64
C SER A 371 -3.11 -26.10 7.78
N GLN A 372 -3.35 -27.36 8.17
CA GLN A 372 -4.28 -28.23 7.42
C GLN A 372 -5.71 -27.66 7.50
N ALA A 373 -6.29 -27.33 6.34
CA ALA A 373 -7.73 -27.18 6.20
C ALA A 373 -8.41 -28.56 6.19
N PRO A 374 -9.66 -28.71 6.66
CA PRO A 374 -10.33 -30.00 6.70
C PRO A 374 -10.65 -30.49 5.29
N SER A 375 -10.07 -31.63 4.89
CA SER A 375 -10.34 -32.27 3.61
C SER A 375 -11.73 -32.91 3.61
N THR A 376 -12.64 -32.43 2.74
CA THR A 376 -13.79 -33.24 2.30
C THR A 376 -13.31 -34.16 1.17
N ALA A 377 -13.26 -35.46 1.48
CA ALA A 377 -12.85 -36.49 0.55
C ALA A 377 -13.86 -36.66 -0.60
N ALA A 378 -13.37 -36.74 -1.84
CA ALA A 378 -14.07 -37.33 -2.97
C ALA A 378 -13.20 -38.42 -3.60
N PRO A 379 -13.78 -39.50 -4.16
CA PRO A 379 -13.15 -40.81 -4.19
C PRO A 379 -12.21 -41.04 -5.36
N ALA A 380 -11.21 -41.88 -5.09
CA ALA A 380 -10.21 -42.35 -6.03
C ALA A 380 -10.79 -43.14 -7.20
N SER A 381 -10.21 -42.95 -8.39
CA SER A 381 -10.29 -43.92 -9.49
C SER A 381 -8.90 -44.07 -10.09
N SER A 382 -8.39 -45.29 -10.02
CA SER A 382 -7.06 -45.73 -10.40
C SER A 382 -6.97 -46.01 -11.90
N LYS A 383 -5.85 -45.63 -12.51
CA LYS A 383 -5.22 -46.43 -13.58
C LYS A 383 -3.75 -46.05 -13.74
N ALA A 384 -2.89 -47.05 -13.56
CA ALA A 384 -1.45 -46.98 -13.71
C ALA A 384 -1.02 -47.58 -15.06
N ALA A 385 0.00 -46.96 -15.66
CA ALA A 385 1.03 -47.54 -16.52
C ALA A 385 2.00 -46.38 -16.84
N GLY A 386 3.33 -46.46 -16.81
CA GLY A 386 4.29 -47.53 -16.62
C GLY A 386 5.60 -47.08 -17.30
N SER A 387 6.67 -46.92 -16.49
CA SER A 387 8.11 -47.04 -16.82
C SER A 387 8.69 -46.41 -18.10
N SER A 388 9.81 -45.66 -18.00
CA SER A 388 11.18 -46.14 -18.31
C SER A 388 12.25 -45.02 -18.41
N SER A 389 13.25 -45.10 -17.51
CA SER A 389 14.72 -45.00 -17.69
C SER A 389 15.43 -43.78 -18.35
N LYS A 390 16.19 -43.08 -17.47
CA LYS A 390 17.67 -42.95 -17.38
C LYS A 390 18.42 -41.86 -18.24
N PRO A 391 19.47 -41.20 -17.67
CA PRO A 391 19.96 -39.88 -18.09
C PRO A 391 21.32 -39.90 -18.83
N THR A 392 21.74 -38.73 -19.31
CA THR A 392 23.10 -38.47 -19.81
C THR A 392 23.64 -37.14 -19.31
N SER A 393 24.86 -37.20 -18.75
CA SER A 393 25.71 -36.09 -18.31
C SER A 393 26.70 -35.67 -19.40
N ALA A 394 27.08 -34.39 -19.43
CA ALA A 394 28.40 -33.86 -19.82
C ALA A 394 28.41 -32.35 -19.43
N LYS A 395 29.17 -31.87 -18.44
CA LYS A 395 30.63 -31.69 -18.27
C LYS A 395 31.20 -30.46 -18.99
N GLU A 396 31.67 -29.52 -18.15
CA GLU A 396 32.59 -28.38 -18.31
C GLU A 396 33.47 -28.31 -19.56
N VAL A 397 33.71 -27.08 -20.06
CA VAL A 397 35.05 -26.53 -20.34
C VAL A 397 35.01 -24.97 -20.30
N ALA A 398 35.80 -24.36 -19.42
CA ALA A 398 36.53 -23.10 -19.68
C ALA A 398 38.01 -23.46 -19.92
N PRO A 399 38.85 -22.64 -20.60
CA PRO A 399 39.67 -21.70 -19.80
C PRO A 399 40.28 -20.44 -20.52
N SER A 400 40.80 -19.53 -19.68
CA SER A 400 42.03 -18.70 -19.85
C SER A 400 42.02 -17.50 -20.83
N SER A 401 42.80 -16.42 -20.69
CA SER A 401 43.51 -15.73 -19.58
C SER A 401 44.26 -14.51 -20.17
N SER A 402 44.10 -13.31 -19.55
CA SER A 402 45.09 -12.22 -19.29
C SER A 402 45.80 -11.47 -20.47
N PRO A 403 46.61 -10.39 -20.25
CA PRO A 403 46.96 -9.65 -19.02
C PRO A 403 47.01 -8.07 -19.11
N ASP A 404 47.27 -7.45 -17.92
CA ASP A 404 48.13 -6.26 -17.64
C ASP A 404 47.70 -4.82 -18.10
N SER A 405 47.89 -3.69 -17.39
CA SER A 405 48.84 -3.26 -16.34
C SER A 405 48.41 -1.93 -15.63
N SER A 406 48.45 -1.90 -14.29
CA SER A 406 49.15 -0.97 -13.35
C SER A 406 49.40 0.53 -13.63
N VAL A 407 49.18 1.41 -12.62
CA VAL A 407 50.20 2.15 -11.78
C VAL A 407 49.65 3.44 -11.10
N ALA A 408 49.92 3.54 -9.78
CA ALA A 408 50.15 4.69 -8.85
C ALA A 408 49.16 5.88 -8.78
N ALA A 409 48.57 6.25 -7.63
CA ALA A 409 49.10 6.68 -6.32
C ALA A 409 49.58 8.16 -6.27
N GLY A 410 48.93 8.95 -5.40
CA GLY A 410 49.31 10.33 -5.06
C GLY A 410 48.54 10.84 -3.84
N THR A 411 49.23 10.87 -2.70
CA THR A 411 48.88 11.38 -1.37
C THR A 411 48.66 12.89 -1.30
N HIS A 412 47.87 13.40 -0.34
CA HIS A 412 48.23 14.52 0.56
C HIS A 412 47.22 14.66 1.73
N ALA A 413 47.72 15.11 2.88
CA ALA A 413 47.08 15.12 4.20
C ALA A 413 46.97 16.54 4.82
N SER A 414 46.15 16.65 5.88
CA SER A 414 46.15 17.66 6.98
C SER A 414 45.65 19.09 6.66
N SER A 415 44.98 19.88 7.53
CA SER A 415 44.62 19.82 8.97
C SER A 415 43.84 21.10 9.40
N SER A 416 43.02 21.03 10.47
CA SER A 416 42.67 22.10 11.48
C SER A 416 41.93 23.38 11.02
N GLY A 417 41.03 24.09 11.75
CA GLY A 417 40.43 24.05 13.08
C GLY A 417 39.78 25.42 13.43
N VAL A 418 38.49 25.41 13.82
CA VAL A 418 37.71 26.28 14.78
C VAL A 418 37.91 27.82 14.87
N LYS A 419 36.79 28.61 14.83
CA LYS A 419 36.34 29.56 15.90
C LYS A 419 35.01 30.30 15.62
N GLN A 420 34.21 30.48 16.69
CA GLN A 420 32.94 31.22 16.80
C GLN A 420 33.10 32.72 17.11
N VAL A 421 32.06 33.53 16.82
CA VAL A 421 31.74 34.83 17.48
C VAL A 421 30.21 35.03 17.55
N GLN A 422 29.71 35.69 18.61
CA GLN A 422 28.30 35.80 19.05
C GLN A 422 27.78 37.27 19.10
N ALA A 423 26.50 37.44 18.71
CA ALA A 423 25.42 38.42 19.06
C ALA A 423 25.59 39.97 18.98
N PRO A 424 24.46 40.72 18.81
CA PRO A 424 23.71 41.22 19.99
C PRO A 424 22.16 41.19 19.90
N THR A 425 21.57 41.49 21.07
CA THR A 425 20.21 41.30 21.64
C THR A 425 19.12 42.33 21.29
N SER A 426 17.84 41.99 21.50
CA SER A 426 16.76 42.92 21.96
C SER A 426 15.54 42.23 22.59
N ALA A 427 15.26 42.62 23.85
CA ALA A 427 13.99 42.80 24.60
C ALA A 427 12.93 41.67 24.78
N SER A 428 12.52 41.51 26.04
CA SER A 428 11.62 40.50 26.63
C SER A 428 10.25 41.08 27.02
N THR A 429 9.18 40.28 26.90
CA THR A 429 7.95 40.42 27.69
C THR A 429 7.56 39.06 28.28
N ALA A 430 7.12 39.09 29.54
CA ALA A 430 7.01 37.95 30.45
C ALA A 430 5.88 36.96 30.09
N ALA A 431 6.18 35.65 30.14
CA ALA A 431 5.23 34.56 29.92
C ALA A 431 4.62 34.04 31.24
N ALA A 432 3.34 33.65 31.17
CA ALA A 432 2.64 32.95 32.24
C ALA A 432 3.01 31.44 32.25
N LEU A 433 3.10 30.87 33.45
CA LEU A 433 3.58 29.51 33.72
C LEU A 433 2.47 28.47 33.49
N VAL A 434 2.76 27.41 32.73
CA VAL A 434 1.92 26.20 32.62
C VAL A 434 2.82 24.96 32.74
N SER A 435 2.40 23.99 33.56
CA SER A 435 3.14 22.78 33.93
C SER A 435 2.66 21.56 33.14
N THR A 436 3.58 20.70 32.68
CA THR A 436 3.28 19.35 32.19
C THR A 436 4.14 18.30 32.90
N PRO A 437 3.60 17.09 33.20
CA PRO A 437 4.33 16.03 33.87
C PRO A 437 5.20 15.23 32.89
N VAL A 438 6.42 14.87 33.30
CA VAL A 438 7.34 13.96 32.58
C VAL A 438 7.54 12.70 33.42
N GLU A 439 7.44 11.53 32.78
CA GLU A 439 7.56 10.22 33.41
C GLU A 439 9.03 9.89 33.67
N THR A 440 9.37 9.48 34.91
CA THR A 440 10.69 8.91 35.20
C THR A 440 10.57 7.65 36.05
N HIS A 441 11.22 6.58 35.53
CA HIS A 441 11.45 5.25 36.09
C HIS A 441 10.28 4.55 36.81
N ALA A 442 9.69 3.57 36.12
CA ALA A 442 8.84 2.55 36.72
C ALA A 442 9.67 1.57 37.57
N THR A 443 9.33 1.41 38.85
CA THR A 443 9.86 0.33 39.69
C THR A 443 8.79 -0.75 39.83
N THR A 444 9.07 -1.95 39.31
CA THR A 444 8.16 -3.10 39.39
C THR A 444 8.44 -3.91 40.64
N LEU A 445 7.47 -4.00 41.55
CA LEU A 445 7.51 -4.94 42.68
C LEU A 445 6.78 -6.22 42.29
N ILE A 446 7.49 -7.35 42.32
CA ILE A 446 6.94 -8.67 42.04
C ILE A 446 6.65 -9.35 43.38
N THR A 447 5.38 -9.60 43.69
CA THR A 447 5.00 -10.39 44.87
C THR A 447 4.47 -11.75 44.43
N GLN A 448 5.09 -12.82 44.92
CA GLN A 448 4.68 -14.19 44.63
C GLN A 448 3.46 -14.57 45.47
N VAL A 449 2.40 -15.07 44.83
CA VAL A 449 1.23 -15.63 45.52
C VAL A 449 1.30 -17.15 45.46
N ALA A 450 1.03 -17.82 46.59
CA ALA A 450 1.27 -19.26 46.77
C ALA A 450 0.47 -20.15 45.80
N SER A 451 1.10 -21.27 45.41
CA SER A 451 0.60 -22.28 44.48
C SER A 451 -0.42 -23.23 45.12
N VAL A 452 -1.39 -23.68 44.33
CA VAL A 452 -2.27 -24.82 44.67
C VAL A 452 -1.96 -25.96 43.71
N SER A 453 -1.55 -27.11 44.25
CA SER A 453 -1.30 -28.33 43.47
C SER A 453 -2.58 -29.16 43.32
N SER A 454 -3.09 -29.31 42.09
CA SER A 454 -3.91 -30.46 41.72
C SER A 454 -3.21 -31.22 40.60
N GLY A 455 -3.00 -32.51 40.82
CA GLY A 455 -2.11 -33.34 40.01
C GLY A 455 -2.59 -33.53 38.57
N SER A 456 -1.77 -33.06 37.64
CA SER A 456 -1.33 -33.71 36.38
C SER A 456 -0.47 -32.70 35.60
N ASP A 457 0.85 -32.79 35.77
CA ASP A 457 1.96 -32.19 35.00
C ASP A 457 1.85 -30.77 34.39
N SER A 458 1.02 -29.88 34.94
CA SER A 458 0.98 -28.46 34.55
C SER A 458 0.97 -27.55 35.79
N VAL A 459 2.11 -26.90 36.09
CA VAL A 459 2.16 -25.86 37.13
C VAL A 459 1.86 -24.50 36.47
N VAL A 460 0.66 -23.96 36.70
CA VAL A 460 0.33 -22.58 36.32
C VAL A 460 0.74 -21.66 37.47
N THR A 461 1.78 -20.84 37.25
CA THR A 461 2.16 -19.79 38.19
C THR A 461 1.60 -18.47 37.67
N SER A 462 0.72 -17.83 38.43
CA SER A 462 0.23 -16.48 38.14
C SER A 462 0.99 -15.46 38.98
N TYR A 463 1.39 -14.35 38.33
CA TYR A 463 2.00 -13.20 39.00
C TYR A 463 1.04 -12.03 38.89
N VAL A 464 0.94 -11.23 39.95
CA VAL A 464 0.25 -9.93 39.94
C VAL A 464 1.34 -8.87 40.09
N SER A 465 1.49 -8.00 39.10
CA SER A 465 2.38 -6.85 39.16
C SER A 465 1.56 -5.58 39.37
N GLU A 466 1.96 -4.76 40.34
CA GLU A 466 1.41 -3.43 40.58
C GLU A 466 2.46 -2.39 40.17
N THR A 467 2.09 -1.47 39.29
CA THR A 467 3.00 -0.44 38.74
C THR A 467 2.63 0.91 39.35
N THR A 468 3.54 1.49 40.14
CA THR A 468 3.39 2.85 40.68
C THR A 468 4.22 3.82 39.85
N VAL A 469 3.55 4.75 39.16
CA VAL A 469 4.18 5.79 38.35
C VAL A 469 4.34 7.06 39.20
N VAL A 470 5.57 7.54 39.37
CA VAL A 470 5.87 8.79 40.08
C VAL A 470 6.23 9.87 39.05
N TRP A 471 5.44 10.94 39.02
CA TRP A 471 5.69 12.09 38.14
C TRP A 471 6.59 13.12 38.83
N THR A 472 7.67 13.53 38.18
CA THR A 472 8.50 14.65 38.64
C THR A 472 8.38 15.82 37.68
N THR A 473 7.95 16.98 38.17
CA THR A 473 7.82 18.20 37.36
C THR A 473 9.20 18.77 37.03
N VAL A 474 9.56 18.81 35.75
CA VAL A 474 10.78 19.47 35.26
C VAL A 474 10.39 20.69 34.42
N THR A 475 10.84 21.88 34.83
CA THR A 475 10.55 23.14 34.15
C THR A 475 11.52 23.33 32.98
N ALA A 476 11.03 23.19 31.74
CA ALA A 476 11.78 23.55 30.53
C ALA A 476 11.14 24.76 29.84
N THR A 477 11.95 25.75 29.47
CA THR A 477 11.53 26.97 28.78
C THR A 477 11.38 26.71 27.28
N GLY A 478 10.14 26.49 26.81
CA GLY A 478 9.77 26.47 25.40
C GLY A 478 8.55 27.36 25.15
N LEU A 479 8.59 28.17 24.09
CA LEU A 479 7.50 29.06 23.70
C LEU A 479 6.34 28.24 23.11
N ALA A 480 5.11 28.47 23.58
CA ALA A 480 3.90 27.92 23.00
C ALA A 480 3.57 28.61 21.66
N PRO A 481 3.11 27.90 20.61
CA PRO A 481 2.53 28.53 19.44
C PRO A 481 1.21 29.19 19.83
N SER A 482 1.12 30.49 19.53
CA SER A 482 -0.05 31.32 19.74
C SER A 482 -1.13 30.96 18.73
N SER A 483 -2.38 30.82 19.20
CA SER A 483 -3.56 30.85 18.35
C SER A 483 -3.65 32.22 17.67
N THR A 484 -3.11 32.36 16.47
CA THR A 484 -3.24 33.58 15.68
C THR A 484 -3.99 33.31 14.39
N GLY A 485 -5.15 33.95 14.26
CA GLY A 485 -5.72 34.35 12.98
C GLY A 485 -7.00 33.62 12.60
N GLY A 486 -8.15 34.23 12.91
CA GLY A 486 -9.43 33.81 12.37
C GLY A 486 -9.42 33.86 10.85
N SER A 487 -9.33 32.69 10.23
CA SER A 487 -9.91 32.50 8.89
C SER A 487 -11.41 32.47 9.05
N SER A 488 -12.10 33.41 8.40
CA SER A 488 -13.55 33.35 8.23
C SER A 488 -13.91 32.11 7.43
N VAL A 489 -14.12 30.99 8.11
CA VAL A 489 -14.93 29.87 7.61
C VAL A 489 -16.36 30.37 7.37
N ALA A 490 -17.12 29.67 6.52
CA ALA A 490 -18.49 30.02 6.15
C ALA A 490 -19.32 30.56 7.34
N SER A 491 -20.16 31.57 7.08
CA SER A 491 -21.01 32.18 8.13
C SER A 491 -21.76 31.11 8.93
N GLY A 492 -21.60 31.12 10.26
CA GLY A 492 -22.23 30.17 11.17
C GLY A 492 -21.39 28.93 11.55
N TRP A 493 -20.14 28.84 11.09
CA TRP A 493 -19.20 27.77 11.48
C TRP A 493 -18.08 28.29 12.38
N SER A 494 -17.60 27.44 13.28
CA SER A 494 -16.45 27.72 14.16
C SER A 494 -15.55 26.51 14.29
N TYR A 495 -14.25 26.75 14.51
CA TYR A 495 -13.31 25.70 14.88
C TYR A 495 -13.76 25.04 16.18
N TYR A 496 -13.84 23.71 16.17
CA TYR A 496 -14.31 22.88 17.26
C TYR A 496 -13.16 22.23 18.04
N GLY A 497 -11.99 22.05 17.41
CA GLY A 497 -10.77 21.54 18.02
C GLY A 497 -10.08 20.45 17.19
N CYS A 498 -8.94 20.00 17.69
CA CYS A 498 -8.21 18.85 17.15
C CYS A 498 -8.78 17.52 17.71
N TYR A 499 -9.10 16.56 16.85
CA TYR A 499 -9.73 15.29 17.24
C TYR A 499 -9.07 14.08 16.58
N GLN A 500 -9.01 12.96 17.29
CA GLN A 500 -8.45 11.70 16.76
C GLN A 500 -9.32 11.18 15.63
N ASP A 501 -8.71 10.88 14.49
CA ASP A 501 -9.34 10.08 13.43
C ASP A 501 -8.91 8.60 13.52
N THR A 502 -9.62 7.75 12.80
CA THR A 502 -9.32 6.33 12.68
C THR A 502 -9.45 5.91 11.22
N ARG A 503 -8.98 4.71 10.89
CA ARG A 503 -9.15 4.15 9.53
C ARG A 503 -10.60 4.01 9.09
N ALA A 504 -11.53 3.91 10.05
CA ALA A 504 -12.96 3.84 9.77
C ALA A 504 -13.62 5.22 9.60
N ARG A 505 -12.84 6.30 9.70
CA ARG A 505 -13.24 7.71 9.67
C ARG A 505 -14.28 8.10 10.71
N VAL A 506 -13.93 9.04 11.58
CA VAL A 506 -14.83 9.48 12.65
C VAL A 506 -15.88 10.48 12.16
N LEU A 507 -15.69 11.09 10.99
CA LEU A 507 -16.69 11.86 10.23
C LEU A 507 -17.21 11.00 9.07
N THR A 508 -18.31 10.29 9.31
CA THR A 508 -18.83 9.20 8.44
C THR A 508 -19.75 9.67 7.31
N GLY A 509 -19.76 10.96 6.98
CA GLY A 509 -20.68 11.53 5.99
C GLY A 509 -20.16 11.47 4.56
N ILE A 510 -19.19 12.32 4.24
CA ILE A 510 -18.45 12.28 2.98
C ILE A 510 -16.98 12.20 3.33
N GLU A 511 -16.32 11.18 2.82
CA GLU A 511 -14.88 10.99 2.96
C GLU A 511 -14.15 11.50 1.73
N LEU A 512 -12.99 12.13 1.93
CA LEU A 512 -12.13 12.65 0.87
C LEU A 512 -12.88 13.51 -0.15
N ALA A 513 -13.65 14.48 0.35
CA ALA A 513 -14.38 15.44 -0.47
C ALA A 513 -13.44 16.16 -1.46
N ASN A 514 -13.74 16.04 -2.75
CA ASN A 514 -13.00 16.75 -3.79
C ASN A 514 -13.30 18.27 -3.73
N VAL A 515 -12.39 19.01 -3.11
CA VAL A 515 -12.40 20.49 -3.03
C VAL A 515 -11.34 21.15 -3.92
N GLY A 516 -10.80 20.39 -4.88
CA GLY A 516 -9.73 20.78 -5.79
C GLY A 516 -8.36 20.23 -5.38
N GLN A 517 -7.62 19.67 -6.35
CA GLN A 517 -6.26 19.14 -6.14
C GLN A 517 -5.32 20.23 -5.62
N HIS A 518 -4.56 19.92 -4.56
CA HIS A 518 -3.63 20.84 -3.89
C HIS A 518 -4.23 22.17 -3.43
N ALA A 519 -5.56 22.21 -3.34
CA ALA A 519 -6.29 23.46 -3.14
C ALA A 519 -7.05 23.44 -1.80
N VAL A 520 -6.85 22.43 -0.97
CA VAL A 520 -7.63 22.21 0.26
C VAL A 520 -7.27 23.26 1.29
N THR A 521 -8.30 23.91 1.81
CA THR A 521 -8.22 24.83 2.95
C THR A 521 -9.38 24.52 3.89
N ASN A 522 -9.29 24.96 5.14
CA ASN A 522 -10.38 24.80 6.10
C ASN A 522 -11.68 25.43 5.58
N THR A 523 -11.59 26.60 4.97
CA THR A 523 -12.74 27.30 4.36
C THR A 523 -13.38 26.49 3.25
N LYS A 524 -12.60 25.97 2.30
CA LYS A 524 -13.14 25.17 1.19
C LYS A 524 -13.78 23.88 1.66
N CYS A 525 -13.18 23.23 2.66
CA CYS A 525 -13.76 22.02 3.23
C CYS A 525 -15.11 22.31 3.92
N VAL A 526 -15.15 23.36 4.74
CA VAL A 526 -16.39 23.82 5.39
C VAL A 526 -17.45 24.21 4.35
N ASP A 527 -17.10 24.97 3.31
CA ASP A 527 -18.03 25.38 2.25
C ASP A 527 -18.61 24.15 1.53
N TYR A 528 -17.75 23.18 1.19
CA TYR A 528 -18.15 21.95 0.51
C TYR A 528 -19.14 21.14 1.35
N CYS A 529 -18.85 20.94 2.63
CA CYS A 529 -19.69 20.18 3.56
C CYS A 529 -21.01 20.92 3.85
N SER A 530 -20.94 22.24 4.05
CA SER A 530 -22.11 23.08 4.29
C SER A 530 -23.07 23.07 3.10
N ALA A 531 -22.57 23.15 1.87
CA ALA A 531 -23.36 23.09 0.64
C ALA A 531 -24.09 21.74 0.46
N ARG A 532 -23.62 20.69 1.14
CA ARG A 532 -24.20 19.34 1.09
C ARG A 532 -25.01 18.97 2.34
N GLY A 533 -25.31 19.96 3.18
CA GLY A 533 -26.21 19.81 4.32
C GLY A 533 -25.57 19.24 5.58
N PHE A 534 -24.25 19.09 5.63
CA PHE A 534 -23.55 18.61 6.83
C PHE A 534 -23.42 19.70 7.90
N SER A 535 -23.31 19.29 9.17
CA SER A 535 -23.13 20.17 10.33
C SER A 535 -21.70 20.17 10.90
N MET A 536 -20.86 19.23 10.45
CA MET A 536 -19.43 19.15 10.75
C MET A 536 -18.61 18.97 9.48
N ALA A 537 -17.38 19.49 9.53
CA ALA A 537 -16.36 19.39 8.52
C ALA A 537 -15.02 19.17 9.24
N GLY A 538 -14.14 18.37 8.68
CA GLY A 538 -12.83 18.12 9.26
C GLY A 538 -11.79 18.05 8.16
N THR A 539 -10.63 18.67 8.40
CA THR A 539 -9.47 18.55 7.53
C THR A 539 -8.41 17.68 8.20
N GLU A 540 -7.76 16.81 7.43
CA GLU A 540 -6.69 15.92 7.90
C GLU A 540 -5.51 15.97 6.92
N TYR A 541 -4.31 15.77 7.44
CA TYR A 541 -3.09 15.57 6.65
C TYR A 541 -2.82 16.65 5.59
N GLY A 542 -3.22 17.90 5.85
CA GLY A 542 -2.97 19.05 4.97
C GLY A 542 -3.90 19.16 3.76
N GLY A 543 -4.31 18.04 3.17
CA GLY A 543 -5.11 18.04 1.95
C GLY A 543 -6.43 17.28 2.01
N GLN A 544 -6.78 16.63 3.11
CA GLN A 544 -8.01 15.82 3.18
C GLN A 544 -9.17 16.65 3.69
N CYS A 545 -10.36 16.37 3.18
CA CYS A 545 -11.60 17.00 3.63
C CYS A 545 -12.67 15.93 3.90
N PHE A 546 -13.26 16.00 5.08
CA PHE A 546 -14.29 15.08 5.56
C PHE A 546 -15.51 15.86 5.99
N CYS A 547 -16.69 15.33 5.69
CA CYS A 547 -17.97 15.87 6.12
C CYS A 547 -18.66 14.88 7.03
N GLY A 548 -19.40 15.39 8.01
CA GLY A 548 -20.20 14.55 8.90
C GLY A 548 -21.20 15.38 9.68
N ASN A 549 -21.95 14.74 10.55
CA ASN A 549 -22.87 15.43 11.47
C ASN A 549 -22.53 15.22 12.94
N GLN A 550 -21.54 14.36 13.22
CA GLN A 550 -21.07 13.97 14.54
C GLN A 550 -19.70 13.32 14.41
N LEU A 551 -18.93 13.30 15.50
CA LEU A 551 -17.68 12.55 15.60
C LEU A 551 -17.95 11.18 16.26
N GLU A 552 -17.75 10.09 15.52
CA GLU A 552 -18.01 8.73 16.00
C GLU A 552 -16.78 8.12 16.68
N GLY A 553 -16.85 7.86 17.98
CA GLY A 553 -15.77 7.19 18.72
C GLY A 553 -14.47 8.02 18.83
N SER A 554 -14.50 9.30 18.51
CA SER A 554 -13.34 10.19 18.55
C SER A 554 -13.14 10.83 19.94
N SER A 555 -11.88 11.10 20.28
CA SER A 555 -11.47 11.87 21.44
C SER A 555 -10.74 13.15 21.02
N ALA A 556 -10.90 14.23 21.80
CA ALA A 556 -10.13 15.45 21.60
C ALA A 556 -8.63 15.17 21.83
N LEU A 557 -7.80 15.75 20.99
CA LEU A 557 -6.34 15.66 21.05
C LEU A 557 -5.73 16.98 21.49
N ASN A 558 -4.43 16.96 21.77
CA ASN A 558 -3.67 18.20 21.87
C ASN A 558 -3.62 18.86 20.48
N GLU A 559 -3.72 20.19 20.42
CA GLU A 559 -3.62 20.94 19.17
C GLU A 559 -2.30 20.69 18.42
N THR A 560 -1.22 20.30 19.11
CA THR A 560 0.04 19.90 18.47
C THR A 560 -0.08 18.63 17.60
N ALA A 561 -1.14 17.85 17.75
CA ALA A 561 -1.40 16.71 16.86
C ALA A 561 -2.03 17.15 15.53
N CYS A 562 -2.60 18.36 15.47
CA CYS A 562 -3.05 19.00 14.25
C CYS A 562 -2.03 20.07 13.89
N ASP A 563 -0.89 19.66 13.32
CA ASP A 563 0.25 20.52 13.02
C ASP A 563 0.57 20.62 11.52
N MET A 564 -0.23 19.97 10.67
CA MET A 564 0.00 19.95 9.23
C MET A 564 -0.57 21.20 8.55
N PRO A 565 0.24 21.91 7.73
CA PRO A 565 -0.25 23.05 6.97
C PRO A 565 -1.23 22.61 5.88
N CYS A 566 -2.23 23.45 5.58
CA CYS A 566 -3.16 23.20 4.48
C CYS A 566 -2.46 23.33 3.12
N GLU A 567 -2.76 22.44 2.18
CA GLU A 567 -2.16 22.47 0.84
C GLU A 567 -2.51 23.72 0.04
N GLY A 568 -3.77 24.16 0.15
CA GLY A 568 -4.25 25.35 -0.54
C GLY A 568 -3.90 26.66 0.17
N ASP A 569 -3.42 26.61 1.42
CA ASP A 569 -3.01 27.78 2.21
C ASP A 569 -2.14 27.37 3.40
N GLY A 570 -0.82 27.40 3.22
CA GLY A 570 0.15 26.99 4.25
C GLY A 570 0.17 27.88 5.51
N THR A 571 -0.64 28.95 5.57
CA THR A 571 -0.83 29.74 6.79
C THR A 571 -1.93 29.16 7.71
N GLN A 572 -2.68 28.17 7.22
CA GLN A 572 -3.71 27.46 7.95
C GLN A 572 -3.25 26.05 8.33
N THR A 573 -3.82 25.52 9.40
CA THR A 573 -3.60 24.14 9.85
C THR A 573 -4.77 23.25 9.39
N CYS A 574 -4.47 22.13 8.71
CA CYS A 574 -5.45 21.17 8.19
C CYS A 574 -5.22 19.77 8.78
N GLY A 575 -5.38 19.66 10.10
CA GLY A 575 -5.22 18.40 10.83
C GLY A 575 -3.77 17.92 10.92
N GLY A 576 -3.59 16.60 10.99
CA GLY A 576 -2.31 15.89 11.05
C GLY A 576 -2.47 14.43 10.64
N GLY A 577 -1.54 13.54 10.99
CA GLY A 577 -1.68 12.10 10.70
C GLY A 577 -2.70 11.43 11.62
N LEU A 578 -3.85 11.00 11.09
CA LEU A 578 -4.99 10.49 11.87
C LEU A 578 -5.51 11.50 12.91
N SER A 579 -5.46 12.79 12.60
CA SER A 579 -5.95 13.86 13.46
C SER A 579 -6.67 14.94 12.63
N LEU A 580 -7.90 15.25 13.01
CA LEU A 580 -8.79 16.17 12.30
C LEU A 580 -8.78 17.55 12.96
N SER A 581 -8.55 18.59 12.17
CA SER A 581 -8.96 19.95 12.51
C SER A 581 -10.47 20.07 12.23
N VAL A 582 -11.29 20.00 13.28
CA VAL A 582 -12.76 19.92 13.13
C VAL A 582 -13.40 21.30 13.21
N TYR A 583 -14.36 21.55 12.34
CA TYR A 583 -15.24 22.72 12.32
C TYR A 583 -16.69 22.26 12.44
N SER A 584 -17.52 23.06 13.12
CA SER A 584 -18.95 22.76 13.29
C SER A 584 -19.81 24.01 13.26
N LYS A 585 -21.09 23.86 12.93
CA LYS A 585 -22.08 24.94 13.07
C LYS A 585 -22.31 25.24 14.55
N THR A 586 -22.20 26.51 14.96
CA THR A 586 -22.41 26.94 16.35
C THR A 586 -23.78 26.50 16.86
N GLY A 587 -23.81 25.52 17.77
CA GLY A 587 -24.93 25.32 18.70
C GLY A 587 -25.88 24.13 18.50
N ASN A 588 -25.56 23.08 17.73
CA ASN A 588 -26.35 21.84 17.80
C ASN A 588 -25.56 20.60 17.40
N THR A 589 -25.18 19.77 18.38
CA THR A 589 -25.31 18.31 18.33
C THR A 589 -24.98 17.68 19.69
N LYS A 590 -25.76 16.67 20.05
CA LYS A 590 -25.71 15.95 21.32
C LYS A 590 -24.40 15.16 21.43
N ARG A 591 -23.57 15.44 22.43
CA ARG A 591 -22.67 14.42 22.98
C ARG A 591 -23.52 13.42 23.76
N THR A 592 -23.75 12.22 23.23
CA THR A 592 -24.22 11.10 24.06
C THR A 592 -23.02 10.24 24.44
N HIS A 593 -22.54 10.42 25.67
CA HIS A 593 -21.76 9.36 26.31
C HIS A 593 -22.70 8.15 26.45
N ARG A 594 -22.34 6.98 25.90
CA ARG A 594 -22.97 5.72 26.32
C ARG A 594 -22.58 5.47 27.77
N HIS A 595 -23.32 6.04 28.71
CA HIS A 595 -23.38 5.49 30.06
C HIS A 595 -24.20 4.21 29.97
N MET A 596 -23.52 3.08 30.08
CA MET A 596 -24.09 1.76 30.25
C MET A 596 -24.91 1.74 31.56
N HIS A 597 -26.21 2.05 31.50
CA HIS A 597 -27.13 1.77 32.59
C HIS A 597 -27.76 0.39 32.39
N ARG A 598 -27.47 -0.50 33.34
CA ARG A 598 -28.20 -1.76 33.56
C ARG A 598 -29.71 -1.48 33.56
N HIS A 599 -30.44 -2.17 32.70
CA HIS A 599 -31.84 -2.49 32.97
C HIS A 599 -31.94 -3.98 33.29
N ILE A 600 -31.98 -4.27 34.59
CA ILE A 600 -32.54 -5.50 35.14
C ILE A 600 -33.98 -5.16 35.57
N ASN A 601 -34.91 -5.94 35.03
CA ASN A 601 -36.28 -6.23 35.48
C ASN A 601 -37.23 -5.08 35.84
N ARG A 602 -38.36 -4.99 35.11
CA ARG A 602 -39.70 -5.10 35.73
C ARG A 602 -40.82 -5.19 34.67
N GLU A 603 -41.29 -6.39 34.34
CA GLU A 603 -42.68 -6.61 33.92
C GLU A 603 -43.20 -7.93 34.50
N VAL A 604 -44.00 -7.83 35.56
CA VAL A 604 -45.03 -8.81 35.95
C VAL A 604 -46.20 -8.00 36.52
N SER A 605 -47.41 -8.31 36.05
CA SER A 605 -48.76 -7.90 36.52
C SER A 605 -49.41 -6.73 35.77
N ASN A 606 -50.11 -7.01 34.67
CA ASN A 606 -51.58 -7.24 34.68
C ASN A 606 -52.06 -7.79 33.34
#